data_AF-A0A970EEP9-F1
#
_entry.id   AF-A0A970EEP9-F1
#
_cell.length_a   1.000
_cell.length_b   1.000
_cell.length_c   1.000
_cell.angle_alpha   90.00
_cell.angle_beta   90.00
_cell.angle_gamma   90.00
#
_symmetry.space_group_name_H-M   'P 1'
#
loop_
_entity.id
_entity.type
_entity.pdbx_description
1 polymer ?
#
loop_
_entity_poly.entity_id
_entity_poly.type
_entity_poly.pdbx_seq_one_letter_code
_entity_poly.pdbx_strand_id
1 'polypeptide(L)' 'GGGLTQLGIQALGVISIGLWVGICAFILFTVLKHTIGLRVSSKEEIEGLDIYEHGTESYPDFIAKDHIINF' A
#
# COMPACT_ATOMS: atom_id res chain seq x y z
N GLY A 1 -39.08 -0.68 -1.90
CA GLY A 1 -37.82 0.02 -2.18
C GLY A 1 -38.14 1.37 -2.76
N GLY A 2 -37.64 2.47 -2.19
CA GLY A 2 -38.12 3.85 -2.43
C GLY A 2 -37.77 4.50 -3.78
N GLY A 3 -37.77 3.72 -4.87
CA GLY A 3 -37.75 4.25 -6.24
C GLY A 3 -36.40 4.81 -6.74
N LEU A 4 -36.42 5.32 -7.98
CA LEU A 4 -35.25 5.86 -8.68
C LEU A 4 -34.67 7.11 -8.01
N THR A 5 -35.51 7.93 -7.36
CA THR A 5 -35.07 9.11 -6.61
C THR A 5 -34.18 8.72 -5.43
N GLN A 6 -34.56 7.70 -4.66
CA GLN A 6 -33.74 7.23 -3.54
C GLN A 6 -32.41 6.62 -4.04
N LEU A 7 -32.43 5.91 -5.17
CA LEU A 7 -31.21 5.38 -5.78
C LEU A 7 -30.25 6.50 -6.21
N GLY A 8 -30.77 7.57 -6.81
CA GLY A 8 -29.98 8.74 -7.23
C GLY A 8 -29.31 9.45 -6.05
N ILE A 9 -30.03 9.62 -4.93
CA ILE A 9 -29.48 10.25 -3.71
C ILE A 9 -28.34 9.40 -3.12
N GLN A 10 -28.50 8.08 -3.09
CA GLN A 10 -27.46 7.16 -2.61
C GLN A 10 -26.23 7.17 -3.51
N ALA A 11 -26.41 7.14 -4.83
CA ALA A 11 -25.32 7.23 -5.79
C ALA A 11 -24.54 8.55 -5.65
N LEU A 12 -25.24 9.66 -5.45
CA LEU A 12 -24.60 10.96 -5.19
C LEU A 12 -23.78 10.95 -3.89
N GLY A 13 -24.27 10.31 -2.84
CA GLY A 13 -23.52 10.12 -1.60
C GLY A 13 -22.21 9.36 -1.80
N VAL A 14 -22.27 8.22 -2.51
CA VAL A 14 -21.08 7.40 -2.82
C VAL A 14 -20.06 8.18 -3.64
N ILE A 15 -20.50 8.86 -4.70
CA ILE A 15 -19.62 9.66 -5.56
C ILE A 15 -18.99 10.81 -4.76
N SER A 16 -19.75 11.49 -3.91
CA SER A 16 -19.26 12.61 -3.11
C SER A 16 -18.14 12.18 -2.16
N ILE A 17 -18.32 11.07 -1.45
CA ILE A 17 -17.31 10.53 -0.53
C ILE A 17 -16.12 9.98 -1.32
N GLY A 18 -16.36 9.26 -2.42
CA GLY A 18 -15.31 8.71 -3.28
C GLY A 18 -14.40 9.79 -3.86
N LEU A 19 -14.98 10.90 -4.32
CA LEU A 19 -14.21 12.06 -4.80
C LEU A 19 -13.43 12.72 -3.67
N TRP A 20 -14.05 12.93 -2.51
CA TRP A 20 -13.37 13.54 -1.36
C TRP A 20 -12.16 12.70 -0.92
N VAL A 21 -12.36 11.42 -0.65
CA VAL A 21 -11.29 10.51 -0.21
C VAL A 21 -10.23 10.37 -1.30
N GLY A 22 -10.63 10.25 -2.56
CA GLY A 22 -9.70 10.15 -3.70
C GLY A 22 -8.80 11.37 -3.83
N ILE A 23 -9.36 12.58 -3.74
CA ILE A 23 -8.61 13.83 -3.80
C ILE A 23 -7.67 13.97 -2.59
N CYS A 24 -8.16 13.74 -1.38
CA CYS A 24 -7.35 13.81 -0.17
C CYS A 24 -6.19 12.81 -0.21
N ALA A 25 -6.45 11.56 -0.60
CA ALA A 25 -5.43 10.53 -0.73
C ALA A 25 -4.41 10.90 -1.81
N PHE A 26 -4.86 11.38 -2.97
CA PHE A 26 -3.98 11.81 -4.06
C PHE A 26 -3.03 12.92 -3.59
N ILE A 27 -3.57 13.98 -2.97
CA ILE A 27 -2.76 15.09 -2.44
C ILE A 27 -1.77 14.58 -1.39
N LEU A 28 -2.24 13.78 -0.43
CA LEU A 28 -1.41 13.23 0.64
C LEU A 28 -0.25 12.42 0.08
N PHE A 29 -0.52 11.47 -0.82
CA PHE A 29 0.52 10.63 -1.41
C PHE A 29 1.47 11.42 -2.31
N THR A 30 0.99 12.44 -3.02
CA THR A 30 1.85 13.34 -3.79
C THR A 30 2.80 14.12 -2.89
N VAL A 31 2.31 14.66 -1.76
CA VAL A 31 3.14 15.39 -0.80
C VAL A 31 4.15 14.46 -0.13
N LEU A 32 3.73 13.27 0.30
CA LEU A 32 4.63 12.28 0.92
C LEU A 32 5.70 11.81 -0.07
N LYS A 33 5.36 11.63 -1.34
CA LYS A 33 6.32 11.30 -2.39
C LYS A 33 7.41 12.37 -2.56
N HIS A 34 7.07 13.65 -2.39
CA HIS A 34 8.03 14.74 -2.58
C HIS A 34 8.86 15.05 -1.33
N THR A 35 8.38 14.68 -0.14
CA THR A 35 9.05 14.99 1.13
C THR A 35 9.99 13.89 1.58
N ILE A 36 9.47 12.68 1.76
CA ILE A 36 10.19 11.55 2.37
C ILE A 36 10.30 10.35 1.41
N GLY A 37 9.40 10.23 0.44
CA GLY A 37 9.30 9.07 -0.43
C GLY A 37 8.58 7.91 0.25
N LEU A 38 7.57 7.34 -0.40
CA LEU A 38 6.81 6.19 0.13
C LEU A 38 7.36 4.83 -0.31
N ARG A 39 8.20 4.81 -1.35
CA ARG A 39 8.74 3.59 -1.93
C ARG A 39 10.25 3.60 -1.72
N VAL A 40 10.75 2.55 -1.08
CA VAL A 40 12.18 2.31 -0.93
C VAL A 40 12.85 2.12 -2.28
N SER A 41 14.17 2.27 -2.34
CA SER A 41 14.90 2.08 -3.59
C SER A 41 14.71 0.64 -4.10
N SER A 42 14.79 0.42 -5.41
CA SER A 42 14.63 -0.93 -5.99
C SER A 42 15.61 -1.96 -5.44
N LYS A 43 16.75 -1.51 -4.90
CA LYS A 43 17.73 -2.38 -4.24
C LYS A 43 17.26 -2.82 -2.85
N GLU A 44 16.75 -1.89 -2.03
CA GLU A 44 16.19 -2.18 -0.71
C GLU A 44 14.88 -2.99 -0.80
N GLU A 45 14.09 -2.82 -1.87
CA GLU A 45 12.88 -3.62 -2.13
C GLU A 45 13.22 -5.11 -2.39
N ILE A 46 14.38 -5.40 -2.99
CA ILE A 46 14.85 -6.77 -3.29
C ILE A 46 15.56 -7.39 -2.08
N GLU A 47 16.38 -6.61 -1.37
CA GLU A 47 17.12 -7.06 -0.18
C GLU A 47 16.18 -7.26 1.03
N GLY A 48 15.00 -6.66 1.02
CA GLY A 48 14.00 -6.81 2.07
C GLY A 48 14.14 -5.71 3.14
N LEU A 49 13.01 -5.03 3.40
CA LEU A 49 12.98 -3.89 4.33
C LEU A 49 13.38 -4.29 5.76
N ASP A 50 13.09 -5.52 6.16
CA ASP A 50 13.38 -6.04 7.50
C ASP A 50 14.90 -6.16 7.76
N ILE A 51 15.68 -6.45 6.72
CA ILE A 51 17.15 -6.49 6.81
C ILE A 51 17.71 -5.08 7.04
N TYR A 52 17.13 -4.07 6.39
CA TYR A 52 17.59 -2.68 6.46
C TYR A 52 17.11 -1.92 7.71
N GLU A 53 15.88 -2.16 8.17
CA GLU A 53 15.29 -1.43 9.30
C GLU A 53 15.46 -2.13 10.66
N HIS A 54 15.50 -3.47 10.69
CA HIS A 54 15.49 -4.23 11.94
C HIS A 54 16.71 -5.16 12.11
N GLY A 55 17.56 -5.28 11.08
CA GLY A 55 18.76 -6.13 11.12
C GLY A 55 18.43 -7.62 11.30
N THR A 56 17.19 -8.01 11.05
CA THR A 56 16.66 -9.36 11.25
C THR A 56 15.81 -9.73 10.05
N GLU A 57 16.06 -10.91 9.47
CA GLU A 57 15.19 -11.46 8.44
C GLU A 57 13.86 -11.93 9.05
N SER A 58 12.74 -11.60 8.40
CA SER A 58 11.40 -12.01 8.86
C SER A 58 11.12 -13.51 8.74
N TYR A 59 11.91 -14.25 7.94
CA TYR A 59 11.67 -15.66 7.63
C TYR A 59 12.97 -16.49 7.51
N PRO A 60 13.75 -16.61 8.61
CA PRO A 60 15.03 -17.32 8.58
C PRO A 60 14.90 -18.80 8.18
N ASP A 61 13.78 -19.45 8.53
CA ASP A 61 13.52 -20.86 8.22
C ASP A 61 13.32 -21.16 6.73
N PHE A 62 12.86 -20.18 5.94
CA PHE A 62 12.62 -20.36 4.50
C PHE A 62 13.91 -20.21 3.68
N ILE A 63 14.80 -19.29 4.10
CA ILE A 63 16.12 -19.09 3.48
C ILE A 63 17.08 -20.23 3.87
N ALA A 64 17.08 -20.63 5.15
CA ALA A 64 17.89 -21.76 5.62
C ALA A 64 17.53 -23.06 4.89
N LYS A 65 16.26 -23.27 4.55
CA LYS A 65 15.83 -24.44 3.77
C LYS A 65 16.42 -24.37 2.37
N ASP A 66 16.30 -23.25 1.65
CA ASP A 66 16.78 -23.09 0.26
C ASP A 66 18.30 -23.31 0.11
N HIS A 67 19.09 -22.98 1.14
CA HIS A 67 20.52 -23.25 1.18
C HIS A 67 20.91 -24.71 1.51
N ILE A 68 19.99 -25.51 2.06
CA ILE A 68 20.25 -26.92 2.42
C ILE A 68 19.81 -27.88 1.29
N ILE A 69 18.85 -27.50 0.45
CA ILE A 69 18.30 -28.34 -0.64
C ILE A 69 19.02 -28.17 -2.00
N ASN A 70 20.02 -27.29 -2.11
CA ASN A 70 20.82 -27.06 -3.32
C ASN A 70 22.25 -27.65 -3.27
N PHE A 71 22.48 -28.65 -2.41
CA PHE A 71 23.71 -29.46 -2.40
C PHE A 71 23.46 -30.90 -2.86
#